data_AF-A0A2N2NEE8-F1
#
_entry.id   AF-A0A2N2NEE8-F1
#
_cell.length_a   1.000
_cell.length_b   1.000
_cell.length_c   1.000
_cell.angle_alpha   90.00
_cell.angle_beta   90.00
_cell.angle_gamma   90.00
#
_symmetry.space_group_name_H-M   'P 1'
#
loop_
_entity.id
_entity.type
_entity.pdbx_description
1 polymer ?
#
loop_
_entity_poly.entity_id
_entity_poly.type
_entity_poly.pdbx_seq_one_letter_code
_entity_poly.pdbx_strand_id
1 'polypeptide(L)'
;MQTGHSSGWFFIDHQCTFELLNPQRSSYLYFPLHNSRGMMSSITPTLHGDAKSGQDAFLMCPVTVEDLHNTRSGHNFWLLIDGVPWSVAGLGAPSSQHTREDQVDQVSMQAGFLWHTLNRSNPDNGLFVCITNFVPAGDEAQIDIILDHLPQVPD
;
A
#
# COMPACT_ATOMS: atom_id res chain seq x y z
N MET A 1 -15.96 18.61 -21.44
CA MET A 1 -16.12 17.15 -21.61
C MET A 1 -15.78 16.51 -20.29
N GLN A 2 -16.76 16.00 -19.56
CA GLN A 2 -16.53 15.21 -18.33
C GLN A 2 -16.07 13.82 -18.75
N THR A 3 -14.82 13.47 -18.44
CA THR A 3 -14.31 12.11 -18.56
C THR A 3 -14.73 11.35 -17.30
N GLY A 4 -15.66 10.40 -17.46
CA GLY A 4 -16.10 9.52 -16.39
C GLY A 4 -14.91 8.76 -15.81
N HIS A 5 -14.80 8.73 -14.48
CA HIS A 5 -13.79 7.93 -13.78
C HIS A 5 -13.95 6.45 -14.16
N SER A 6 -12.99 5.90 -14.90
CA SER A 6 -12.90 4.46 -15.11
C SER A 6 -12.61 3.80 -13.76
N SER A 7 -13.51 2.95 -13.29
CA SER A 7 -13.41 2.21 -12.03
C SER A 7 -12.41 1.03 -12.12
N GLY A 8 -11.23 1.25 -12.70
CA GLY A 8 -10.23 0.22 -12.97
C GLY A 8 -8.83 0.80 -13.07
N TRP A 9 -7.85 -0.09 -13.22
CA TRP A 9 -6.45 0.30 -13.40
C TRP A 9 -6.16 0.75 -14.84
N PHE A 10 -5.11 1.53 -15.03
CA PHE A 10 -4.64 1.97 -16.35
C PHE A 10 -3.11 2.04 -16.38
N PHE A 11 -2.51 1.83 -17.56
CA PHE A 11 -1.07 2.03 -17.74
C PHE A 11 -0.73 3.52 -17.77
N ILE A 12 0.34 3.91 -17.07
CA ILE A 12 0.80 5.30 -16.98
C ILE A 12 2.04 5.57 -17.84
N ASP A 13 2.68 4.51 -18.36
CA ASP A 13 3.86 4.60 -19.21
C ASP A 13 3.96 3.42 -20.20
N HIS A 14 5.04 3.41 -20.99
CA HIS A 14 5.38 2.33 -21.92
C HIS A 14 6.22 1.20 -21.28
N GLN A 15 6.48 1.28 -19.97
CA GLN A 15 7.24 0.29 -19.20
C GLN A 15 6.31 -0.65 -18.42
N CYS A 16 5.01 -0.62 -18.74
CA CYS A 16 3.95 -1.40 -18.11
C CYS A 16 3.73 -1.06 -16.64
N THR A 17 4.10 0.14 -16.19
CA THR A 17 3.64 0.65 -14.90
C THR A 17 2.15 0.93 -14.98
N PHE A 18 1.38 0.40 -14.04
CA PHE A 18 -0.05 0.66 -13.95
C PHE A 18 -0.39 1.38 -12.64
N GLU A 19 -1.47 2.15 -12.68
CA GLU A 19 -2.03 2.85 -11.54
C GLU A 19 -3.47 2.40 -11.29
N LEU A 20 -3.85 2.30 -10.02
CA LEU A 20 -5.21 2.07 -9.55
C LEU A 20 -5.56 3.12 -8.49
N LEU A 21 -6.63 3.87 -8.75
CA LEU A 21 -7.15 4.88 -7.84
C LEU A 21 -8.09 4.25 -6.82
N ASN A 22 -8.03 4.72 -5.57
CA ASN A 22 -8.82 4.20 -4.44
C ASN A 22 -8.76 2.67 -4.30
N PRO A 23 -7.56 2.05 -4.37
CA PRO A 23 -7.39 0.60 -4.41
C PRO A 23 -7.92 -0.10 -3.14
N GLN A 24 -8.00 0.60 -2.01
CA GLN A 24 -8.60 0.13 -0.75
C GLN A 24 -10.10 -0.16 -0.84
N ARG A 25 -10.79 0.33 -1.88
CA ARG A 25 -12.20 0.05 -2.14
C ARG A 25 -12.43 -1.29 -2.87
N SER A 26 -11.35 -1.95 -3.29
CA SER A 26 -11.40 -3.26 -3.95
C SER A 26 -11.12 -4.38 -2.94
N SER A 27 -12.09 -5.28 -2.76
CA SER A 27 -11.87 -6.51 -1.98
C SER A 27 -10.96 -7.49 -2.72
N TYR A 28 -10.24 -8.32 -1.95
CA TYR A 28 -9.41 -9.44 -2.44
C TYR A 28 -8.22 -9.08 -3.33
N LEU A 29 -7.88 -7.79 -3.49
CA LEU A 29 -6.73 -7.36 -4.27
C LEU A 29 -5.43 -7.60 -3.49
N TYR A 30 -4.48 -8.29 -4.13
CA TYR A 30 -3.10 -8.39 -3.69
C TYR A 30 -2.16 -8.38 -4.90
N PHE A 31 -0.92 -7.97 -4.66
CA PHE A 31 0.15 -7.94 -5.62
C PHE A 31 1.28 -8.88 -5.18
N PRO A 32 1.85 -9.70 -6.08
CA PRO A 32 2.93 -10.61 -5.73
C PRO A 32 4.29 -9.87 -5.73
N LEU A 33 5.13 -10.17 -4.74
CA LEU A 33 6.53 -9.79 -4.70
C LEU A 33 7.38 -11.07 -4.51
N HIS A 34 8.44 -11.22 -5.31
CA HIS A 34 9.23 -12.45 -5.33
C HIS A 34 10.64 -12.26 -5.90
N ASN A 35 11.59 -13.09 -5.45
CA ASN A 35 12.91 -13.23 -6.08
C ASN A 35 13.31 -14.69 -6.32
N SER A 36 14.35 -14.90 -7.12
CA SER A 36 14.87 -16.24 -7.48
C SER A 36 15.51 -17.02 -6.33
N ARG A 37 15.57 -16.44 -5.12
CA ARG A 37 16.04 -17.10 -3.89
C ARG A 37 14.91 -17.67 -3.05
N GLY A 38 13.67 -17.49 -3.50
CA GLY A 38 12.50 -18.14 -2.89
C GLY A 38 11.77 -17.25 -1.89
N MET A 39 12.12 -15.97 -1.77
CA MET A 39 11.29 -15.03 -1.02
C MET A 39 9.98 -14.84 -1.79
N MET A 40 8.87 -15.05 -1.10
CA MET A 40 7.51 -14.92 -1.62
C MET A 40 6.73 -14.01 -0.68
N SER A 41 6.08 -13.00 -1.24
CA SER A 41 5.19 -12.13 -0.48
C SER A 41 3.97 -11.76 -1.30
N SER A 42 2.85 -11.63 -0.60
CA SER A 42 1.65 -10.99 -1.09
C SER A 42 1.49 -9.65 -0.38
N ILE A 43 1.13 -8.60 -1.11
CA ILE A 43 0.86 -7.29 -0.52
C ILE A 43 -0.44 -6.69 -1.03
N THR A 44 -1.29 -6.20 -0.12
CA THR A 44 -2.56 -5.54 -0.45
C THR A 44 -2.42 -4.02 -0.51
N PRO A 45 -3.44 -3.29 -1.02
CA PRO A 45 -3.50 -1.83 -0.95
C PRO A 45 -3.57 -1.23 0.47
N THR A 46 -3.72 -2.07 1.50
CA THR A 46 -3.64 -1.71 2.92
C THR A 46 -2.39 -2.29 3.57
N LEU A 47 -1.38 -2.64 2.76
CA LEU A 47 -0.10 -3.24 3.17
C LEU A 47 -0.25 -4.53 4.00
N HIS A 48 -1.40 -5.21 3.85
CA HIS A 48 -1.62 -6.54 4.41
C HIS A 48 -1.02 -7.62 3.51
N GLY A 49 -0.99 -8.86 3.98
CA GLY A 49 -0.57 -10.03 3.22
C GLY A 49 0.30 -10.94 4.06
N ASP A 50 1.13 -11.74 3.40
CA ASP A 50 2.13 -12.59 4.02
C ASP A 50 3.50 -12.46 3.36
N ALA A 51 4.49 -13.04 4.04
CA ALA A 51 5.88 -13.05 3.63
C ALA A 51 6.52 -14.34 4.14
N LYS A 52 7.16 -15.11 3.25
CA LYS A 52 7.77 -16.39 3.57
C LYS A 52 8.88 -16.77 2.59
N SER A 53 9.76 -17.66 3.03
CA SER A 53 10.75 -18.33 2.15
C SER A 53 10.43 -19.82 1.94
N GLY A 54 9.40 -20.35 2.59
CA GLY A 54 9.02 -21.76 2.55
C GLY A 54 7.73 -22.04 3.32
N GLN A 55 7.24 -23.28 3.27
CA GLN A 55 6.00 -23.68 3.95
C GLN A 55 6.14 -23.71 5.48
N ASP A 56 7.35 -23.85 5.97
CA ASP A 56 7.74 -23.91 7.38
C ASP A 56 8.54 -22.68 7.83
N ALA A 57 8.68 -21.68 6.96
CA ALA A 57 9.54 -20.51 7.14
C ALA A 57 8.80 -19.22 6.79
N PHE A 58 7.84 -18.84 7.65
CA PHE A 58 7.05 -17.62 7.54
C PHE A 58 7.68 -16.47 8.35
N LEU A 59 7.85 -15.32 7.71
CA LEU A 59 8.25 -14.06 8.38
C LEU A 59 7.02 -13.36 8.97
N MET A 60 5.89 -13.39 8.24
CA MET A 60 4.60 -12.88 8.69
C MET A 60 3.60 -14.00 8.88
N CYS A 61 2.53 -13.75 9.63
CA CYS A 61 1.47 -14.72 9.81
C CYS A 61 0.96 -15.21 8.44
N PRO A 62 0.80 -16.53 8.22
CA PRO A 62 0.11 -17.02 7.04
C PRO A 62 -1.32 -16.49 7.01
N VAL A 63 -1.80 -16.12 5.82
CA VAL A 63 -3.13 -15.52 5.62
C VAL A 63 -3.88 -16.20 4.47
N THR A 64 -5.21 -16.23 4.55
CA THR A 64 -6.12 -16.48 3.43
C THR A 64 -6.68 -15.18 2.88
N VAL A 65 -7.52 -15.25 1.83
CA VAL A 65 -8.16 -14.07 1.25
C VAL A 65 -9.13 -13.38 2.22
N GLU A 66 -9.73 -14.13 3.14
CA GLU A 66 -10.62 -13.62 4.20
C GLU A 66 -9.83 -12.86 5.27
N ASP A 67 -8.62 -13.34 5.59
CA ASP A 67 -7.75 -12.69 6.58
C ASP A 67 -7.33 -11.28 6.13
N LEU A 68 -7.22 -11.03 4.81
CA LEU A 68 -6.87 -9.72 4.24
C LEU A 68 -7.85 -8.60 4.64
N HIS A 69 -9.07 -8.96 5.03
CA HIS A 69 -10.12 -8.01 5.43
C HIS A 69 -10.43 -8.08 6.93
N ASN A 70 -10.18 -9.23 7.56
CA ASN A 70 -10.59 -9.50 8.94
C ASN A 70 -9.48 -9.29 9.97
N THR A 71 -8.21 -9.29 9.53
CA THR A 71 -7.06 -9.11 10.41
C THR A 71 -6.40 -7.75 10.19
N ARG A 72 -5.62 -7.29 11.18
CA ARG A 72 -4.93 -5.99 11.17
C ARG A 72 -3.41 -6.13 11.37
N SER A 73 -2.88 -7.31 11.05
CA SER A 73 -1.49 -7.72 11.31
C SER A 73 -0.57 -7.55 10.09
N GLY A 74 -1.00 -6.73 9.12
CA GLY A 74 -0.19 -6.36 7.96
C GLY A 74 1.02 -5.48 8.32
N HIS A 75 1.83 -5.17 7.32
CA HIS A 75 2.86 -4.14 7.46
C HIS A 75 2.21 -2.80 7.76
N ASN A 76 2.85 -2.00 8.61
CA ASN A 76 2.38 -0.65 8.85
C ASN A 76 3.49 0.28 9.31
N PHE A 77 3.38 1.54 8.93
CA PHE A 77 4.16 2.65 9.47
C PHE A 77 3.20 3.62 10.14
N TRP A 78 3.52 3.99 11.37
CA TRP A 78 2.76 4.96 12.14
C TRP A 78 3.52 6.28 12.20
N LEU A 79 2.84 7.34 11.80
CA LEU A 79 3.32 8.71 11.95
C LEU A 79 2.54 9.35 13.09
N LEU A 80 3.23 10.06 13.98
CA LEU A 80 2.60 10.84 15.03
C LEU A 80 2.53 12.31 14.59
N ILE A 81 1.33 12.76 14.22
CA ILE A 81 1.09 14.11 13.70
C ILE A 81 0.32 14.88 14.77
N ASP A 82 0.93 15.91 15.35
CA ASP A 82 0.33 16.70 16.45
C ASP A 82 -0.23 15.86 17.61
N GLY A 83 0.44 14.74 17.91
CA GLY A 83 0.03 13.80 18.96
C GLY A 83 -1.08 12.81 18.56
N VAL A 84 -1.53 12.85 17.30
CA VAL A 84 -2.53 11.93 16.75
C VAL A 84 -1.82 10.88 15.88
N PRO A 85 -2.02 9.57 16.14
CA PRO A 85 -1.41 8.52 15.32
C PRO A 85 -2.13 8.42 13.97
N TRP A 86 -1.35 8.45 12.89
CA TRP A 86 -1.80 8.26 11.53
C TRP A 86 -1.07 7.07 10.89
N SER A 87 -1.84 6.23 10.24
CA SER A 87 -1.40 4.94 9.72
C SER A 87 -1.23 5.02 8.22
N VAL A 88 -0.02 4.76 7.73
CA VAL A 88 0.21 4.82 6.28
C VAL A 88 -0.56 3.71 5.56
N ALA A 89 -0.77 2.56 6.21
CA ALA A 89 -1.61 1.49 5.72
C ALA A 89 -3.12 1.81 5.74
N GLY A 90 -3.52 2.95 6.34
CA GLY A 90 -4.93 3.31 6.53
C GLY A 90 -5.64 2.49 7.61
N LEU A 91 -4.89 1.76 8.45
CA LEU A 91 -5.43 1.03 9.58
C LEU A 91 -5.62 1.96 10.79
N GLY A 92 -6.84 2.15 11.28
CA GLY A 92 -7.09 2.99 12.44
C GLY A 92 -8.58 3.26 12.65
N ALA A 93 -8.96 3.78 13.83
CA ALA A 93 -10.30 4.31 14.01
C ALA A 93 -10.42 5.58 13.16
N PRO A 94 -11.49 5.74 12.34
CA PRO A 94 -11.77 7.03 11.74
C PRO A 94 -11.85 8.05 12.88
N SER A 95 -11.04 9.10 12.82
CA SER A 95 -11.30 10.25 13.69
C SER A 95 -12.76 10.64 13.48
N SER A 96 -13.47 11.01 14.55
CA SER A 96 -14.87 11.43 14.49
C SER A 96 -15.12 12.64 13.56
N GLN A 97 -14.05 13.18 12.97
CA GLN A 97 -14.03 14.25 12.01
C GLN A 97 -14.23 13.78 10.56
N HIS A 98 -13.91 12.53 10.18
CA HIS A 98 -14.04 12.04 8.79
C HIS A 98 -15.50 11.63 8.46
N THR A 99 -16.43 12.59 8.53
CA THR A 99 -17.83 12.37 8.12
C THR A 99 -18.13 12.83 6.69
N ARG A 100 -17.20 13.57 6.06
CA ARG A 100 -17.29 14.00 4.65
C ARG A 100 -16.28 13.26 3.80
N GLU A 101 -16.64 12.93 2.55
CA GLU A 101 -15.73 12.27 1.59
C GLU A 101 -14.44 13.08 1.35
N ASP A 102 -14.54 14.41 1.40
CA ASP A 102 -13.40 15.34 1.21
C ASP A 102 -12.37 15.29 2.35
N GLN A 103 -12.69 14.64 3.46
CA GLN A 103 -11.81 14.48 4.62
C GLN A 103 -11.18 13.08 4.65
N VAL A 104 -11.48 12.21 3.69
CA VAL A 104 -10.88 10.88 3.62
C VAL A 104 -9.54 10.96 2.90
N ASP A 105 -8.53 10.25 3.41
CA ASP A 105 -7.24 10.16 2.74
C ASP A 105 -7.39 9.74 1.28
N GLN A 106 -6.70 10.44 0.38
CA GLN A 106 -6.61 10.08 -1.02
C GLN A 106 -5.54 9.01 -1.20
N VAL A 107 -5.88 7.93 -1.90
CA VAL A 107 -5.01 6.77 -2.06
C VAL A 107 -4.91 6.37 -3.52
N SER A 108 -3.70 6.19 -4.02
CA SER A 108 -3.44 5.49 -5.27
C SER A 108 -2.40 4.40 -5.07
N MET A 109 -2.47 3.35 -5.90
CA MET A 109 -1.48 2.29 -5.95
C MET A 109 -0.87 2.26 -7.34
N GLN A 110 0.44 2.26 -7.41
CA GLN A 110 1.21 2.02 -8.62
C GLN A 110 1.97 0.71 -8.48
N ALA A 111 2.13 -0.01 -9.59
CA ALA A 111 2.93 -1.22 -9.60
C ALA A 111 3.52 -1.48 -10.98
N GLY A 112 4.64 -2.19 -10.99
CA GLY A 112 5.40 -2.55 -12.18
C GLY A 112 6.20 -3.84 -11.95
N PHE A 113 7.20 -4.10 -12.79
CA PHE A 113 8.04 -5.31 -12.72
C PHE A 113 9.29 -5.12 -11.85
N LEU A 114 9.46 -5.75 -10.69
CA LEU A 114 8.40 -6.24 -9.79
C LEU A 114 8.43 -5.42 -8.50
N TRP A 115 7.53 -4.45 -8.41
CA TRP A 115 7.44 -3.53 -7.27
C TRP A 115 6.00 -3.01 -7.10
N HIS A 116 5.68 -2.56 -5.89
CA HIS A 116 4.38 -2.02 -5.51
C HIS A 116 4.56 -0.74 -4.67
N THR A 117 3.97 0.36 -5.11
CA THR A 117 3.98 1.64 -4.39
C THR A 117 2.57 2.07 -4.01
N LEU A 118 2.38 2.39 -2.75
CA LEU A 118 1.15 3.02 -2.22
C LEU A 118 1.41 4.51 -2.00
N ASN A 119 0.64 5.36 -2.65
CA ASN A 119 0.63 6.80 -2.43
C ASN A 119 -0.57 7.14 -1.54
N ARG A 120 -0.32 7.90 -0.47
CA ARG A 120 -1.37 8.32 0.46
C ARG A 120 -1.21 9.79 0.82
N SER A 121 -2.28 10.55 0.65
CA SER A 121 -2.38 11.96 1.01
C SER A 121 -3.44 12.16 2.09
N ASN A 122 -3.10 12.87 3.16
CA ASN A 122 -4.05 13.32 4.15
C ASN A 122 -4.40 14.80 3.88
N PRO A 123 -5.66 15.09 3.45
CA PRO A 123 -6.06 16.44 3.07
C PRO A 123 -6.11 17.42 4.26
N ASP A 124 -6.30 16.94 5.49
CA ASP A 124 -6.49 17.80 6.66
C ASP A 124 -5.19 18.49 7.12
N ASN A 125 -4.05 17.85 6.88
CA ASN A 125 -2.73 18.35 7.28
C ASN A 125 -1.74 18.47 6.11
N GLY A 126 -2.16 18.18 4.88
CA GLY A 126 -1.33 18.25 3.67
C GLY A 126 -0.22 17.19 3.60
N LEU A 127 -0.22 16.19 4.48
CA LEU A 127 0.79 15.15 4.48
C LEU A 127 0.66 14.28 3.22
N PHE A 128 1.77 14.06 2.53
CA PHE A 128 1.88 13.09 1.45
C PHE A 128 3.00 12.10 1.74
N VAL A 129 2.68 10.81 1.59
CA VAL A 129 3.63 9.71 1.77
C VAL A 129 3.55 8.72 0.63
N CYS A 130 4.71 8.16 0.30
CA CYS A 130 4.85 7.05 -0.63
C CYS A 130 5.47 5.87 0.09
N ILE A 131 4.87 4.69 -0.02
CA ILE A 131 5.47 3.43 0.45
C ILE A 131 5.72 2.52 -0.73
N THR A 132 7.00 2.29 -1.02
CA THR A 132 7.44 1.34 -2.06
C THR A 132 7.87 0.03 -1.42
N ASN A 133 7.36 -1.07 -1.96
CA ASN A 133 7.59 -2.43 -1.50
C ASN A 133 8.11 -3.26 -2.66
N PHE A 134 9.20 -3.96 -2.45
CA PHE A 134 9.77 -4.87 -3.42
C PHE A 134 10.62 -5.94 -2.73
N VAL A 135 10.87 -7.03 -3.44
CA VAL A 135 11.84 -8.03 -3.04
C VAL A 135 13.08 -7.82 -3.92
N PRO A 136 14.24 -7.45 -3.35
CA PRO A 136 15.46 -7.27 -4.12
C PRO A 136 15.85 -8.54 -4.88
N ALA A 137 16.42 -8.36 -6.08
CA ALA A 137 16.90 -9.46 -6.91
C ALA A 137 18.21 -10.10 -6.40
N GLY A 138 18.73 -9.64 -5.25
CA GLY A 138 19.96 -10.12 -4.64
C GLY A 138 19.85 -11.51 -4.01
N ASP A 139 20.91 -11.90 -3.30
CA ASP A 139 21.06 -13.26 -2.75
C ASP A 139 20.35 -13.49 -1.41
N GLU A 140 19.66 -12.49 -0.88
CA GLU A 140 19.01 -12.54 0.43
C GLU A 140 17.48 -12.68 0.33
N ALA A 141 16.90 -13.40 1.29
CA ALA A 141 15.45 -13.49 1.46
C ALA A 141 14.97 -12.29 2.30
N GLN A 142 14.75 -11.16 1.63
CA GLN A 142 14.35 -9.90 2.27
C GLN A 142 13.19 -9.23 1.53
N ILE A 143 12.44 -8.40 2.26
CA ILE A 143 11.47 -7.45 1.69
C ILE A 143 11.95 -6.08 2.10
N ASP A 144 12.15 -5.20 1.12
CA ASP A 144 12.55 -3.82 1.37
C ASP A 144 11.31 -2.95 1.28
N ILE A 145 11.15 -2.09 2.29
CA ILE A 145 10.07 -1.10 2.36
C ILE A 145 10.69 0.27 2.53
N ILE A 146 10.40 1.17 1.60
CA ILE A 146 10.89 2.54 1.60
C ILE A 146 9.69 3.46 1.83
N LEU A 147 9.75 4.22 2.92
CA LEU A 147 8.80 5.30 3.20
C LEU A 147 9.45 6.63 2.84
N ASP A 148 8.90 7.28 1.82
CA ASP A 148 9.27 8.63 1.46
C ASP A 148 8.19 9.59 1.95
N HIS A 149 8.63 10.68 2.58
CA HIS A 149 7.80 11.84 2.88
C HIS A 149 8.30 12.97 1.99
N LEU A 150 7.40 13.56 1.22
CA LEU A 150 7.72 14.77 0.48
C LEU A 150 7.01 15.94 1.17
N PRO A 151 7.73 16.98 1.61
CA PRO A 151 7.08 18.23 1.96
C PRO A 151 6.36 18.73 0.70
N GLN A 152 5.09 19.14 0.84
CA GLN A 152 4.34 19.71 -0.27
C GLN A 152 5.15 20.84 -0.91
N VAL A 153 5.32 20.80 -2.22
CA VAL A 153 5.70 21.99 -2.98
C VAL A 153 4.47 22.89 -2.96
N PRO A 154 4.53 24.10 -2.37
CA PRO A 154 3.41 25.03 -2.47
C PRO A 154 3.18 25.36 -3.95
N ASP A 155 1.91 25.38 -4.37
CA ASP A 155 1.48 25.90 -5.68
C ASP A 155 2.01 27.32 -5.95
#